data_AF-A0A357BYM3-F1
#
_entry.id   AF-A0A357BYM3-F1
#
_cell.length_a   1.000
_cell.length_b   1.000
_cell.length_c   1.000
_cell.angle_alpha   90.00
_cell.angle_beta   90.00
_cell.angle_gamma   90.00
#
_symmetry.space_group_name_H-M   'P 1'
#
loop_
_entity.id
_entity.type
_entity.pdbx_description
1 polymer ?
#
loop_
_entity_poly.entity_id
_entity_poly.type
_entity_poly.pdbx_seq_one_letter_code
_entity_poly.pdbx_strand_id
1 'polypeptide(L)'
;MNYKLFLKVIIVGIILTTASRLFAYDPQRSYFFEDWRTYNLEDPNDPLNSDWFYDLTTPWHDVYGMPWYSIPRWGVLKTDPDGTVWGDTVFVDDDRTCIIRAVDDSNNPVINAIGHGADIYILQIILGYFNIGGLPGEGGGTLYLQPGDYTVRLMGELNAEEHICNVWQYGGNLIGQIRLGSMQPEYGGTFQHDNVDAKYDMYAGTITTTCDREINAGLVVGNSSPPGTDSNGVDLRCDAEFNMYGGSITANQIALANQDCNGVFNMNSGTITFQNFATPTNPTDLIIGFDYRAKEATFNFGDVDTTGTLNGPYTNLTVRSNLGVFNGWGTVSFGGTLSNSGIIDANGYGVERDLDFSSMSSVQEPNDNAVGSDNGWYAVNKGRLVLPSIAVAAGLNTCNWGEAAADSDIDMINSARVTFNSSTAGTLTGNLLCEGRSDLPVNPYRVMGAWNFQNTASVSNVGIVIRYDDMLSAQLGTIETELKIYQYQTDHWVDVTSSIDTTKKQISGTAGSLGIFLVGAVITTPANCTEVHKIGQGYPGDLNDDCEVNHADLSMFVDQWLMSGTLDSDFNHSSTVDAKDFSILAEDWLQNNNP
;
A
#
# COMPACT_ATOMS: atom_id res chain seq x y z
N MET A 1 26.13 -18.63 23.36
CA MET A 1 27.14 -17.56 23.20
C MET A 1 26.77 -16.83 21.93
N ASN A 2 26.32 -15.58 22.02
CA ASN A 2 25.93 -14.77 20.86
C ASN A 2 27.20 -14.16 20.26
N TYR A 3 27.70 -14.75 19.17
CA TYR A 3 28.82 -14.18 18.43
C TYR A 3 28.31 -13.08 17.51
N LYS A 4 28.77 -11.84 17.72
CA LYS A 4 28.53 -10.71 16.83
C LYS A 4 29.61 -10.71 15.76
N LEU A 5 29.23 -10.88 14.50
CA LEU A 5 30.15 -10.68 13.37
C LEU A 5 30.11 -9.18 13.00
N PHE A 6 31.23 -8.49 13.15
CA PHE A 6 31.40 -7.14 12.63
C PHE A 6 32.10 -7.23 11.27
N LEU A 7 31.34 -7.15 10.19
CA LEU A 7 31.92 -7.06 8.84
C LEU A 7 32.18 -5.59 8.53
N LYS A 8 33.46 -5.17 8.60
CA LYS A 8 33.88 -3.85 8.11
C LYS A 8 34.37 -4.02 6.68
N VAL A 9 33.49 -3.84 5.71
CA VAL A 9 33.86 -3.78 4.30
C VAL A 9 34.33 -2.35 4.01
N ILE A 10 35.64 -2.17 3.80
CA ILE A 10 36.20 -0.91 3.29
C ILE A 10 36.53 -1.17 1.83
N ILE A 11 35.70 -0.69 0.90
CA ILE A 11 36.07 -0.61 -0.51
C ILE A 11 36.79 0.72 -0.69
N VAL A 12 38.10 0.66 -0.94
CA VAL A 12 38.88 1.86 -1.27
C VAL A 12 38.72 2.11 -2.76
N GLY A 13 37.82 3.03 -3.12
CA GLY A 13 37.81 3.63 -4.45
C GLY A 13 38.98 4.61 -4.57
N ILE A 14 39.93 4.35 -5.47
CA ILE A 14 40.96 5.33 -5.82
C ILE A 14 40.29 6.40 -6.69
N ILE A 15 39.99 7.56 -6.10
CA ILE A 15 39.63 8.75 -6.86
C ILE A 15 40.93 9.42 -7.29
N LEU A 16 41.24 9.39 -8.59
CA LEU A 16 42.34 10.17 -9.16
C LEU A 16 41.97 11.67 -9.23
N THR A 17 41.93 12.33 -8.08
CA THR A 17 42.07 13.80 -7.98
C THR A 17 42.96 14.16 -6.78
N THR A 18 43.60 15.32 -6.83
CA THR A 18 44.88 15.67 -6.19
C THR A 18 44.93 15.75 -4.65
N ALA A 19 43.96 15.20 -3.91
CA ALA A 19 44.10 14.97 -2.48
C ALA A 19 43.02 14.00 -1.96
N SER A 20 43.42 12.79 -1.53
CA SER A 20 42.57 11.89 -0.76
C SER A 20 42.93 11.99 0.73
N ARG A 21 41.92 12.05 1.62
CA ARG A 21 42.12 12.00 3.08
C ARG A 21 41.48 10.73 3.64
N LEU A 22 42.24 10.00 4.44
CA LEU A 22 41.79 8.79 5.12
C LEU A 22 41.44 9.13 6.58
N PHE A 23 40.23 8.80 7.02
CA PHE A 23 39.85 8.89 8.43
C PHE A 23 39.60 7.49 8.99
N ALA A 24 40.20 7.19 10.14
CA ALA A 24 39.93 5.98 10.90
C ALA A 24 39.41 6.37 12.29
N TYR A 25 38.25 5.84 12.66
CA TYR A 25 37.65 5.97 13.98
C TYR A 25 37.72 4.62 14.73
N ASP A 26 38.21 4.65 15.96
CA ASP A 26 38.24 3.51 16.89
C ASP A 26 37.21 3.75 18.02
N PRO A 27 36.10 2.99 18.07
CA PRO A 27 35.07 3.19 19.07
C PRO A 27 35.45 2.71 20.49
N GLN A 28 36.61 2.07 20.68
CA GLN A 28 37.06 1.60 22.00
C GLN A 28 38.01 2.57 22.73
N ARG A 29 38.43 3.66 22.09
CA ARG A 29 39.37 4.64 22.68
C ARG A 29 38.92 6.08 22.45
N SER A 30 38.52 6.75 23.53
CA SER A 30 38.08 8.15 23.55
C SER A 30 39.24 9.15 23.46
N TYR A 31 40.09 9.10 22.43
CA TYR A 31 41.05 10.16 22.14
C TYR A 31 41.22 10.38 20.64
N PHE A 32 41.09 11.64 20.22
CA PHE A 32 41.53 12.12 18.91
C PHE A 32 43.06 12.15 18.87
N PHE A 33 43.66 11.45 17.91
CA PHE A 33 45.03 11.73 17.49
C PHE A 33 44.95 12.57 16.22
N GLU A 34 45.32 13.84 16.31
CA GLU A 34 45.74 14.61 15.14
C GLU A 34 47.25 14.39 14.96
N ASP A 35 47.63 13.62 13.94
CA ASP A 35 48.97 13.72 13.37
C ASP A 35 48.81 13.99 11.87
N TRP A 36 49.18 15.19 11.45
CA TRP A 36 49.04 15.65 10.08
C TRP A 36 50.37 15.40 9.35
N ARG A 37 50.36 14.48 8.37
CA ARG A 37 51.44 14.39 7.38
C ARG A 37 50.90 14.33 5.97
N THR A 38 51.28 15.31 5.17
CA THR A 38 51.10 15.36 3.73
C THR A 38 52.18 14.54 3.04
N TYR A 39 51.77 13.56 2.23
CA TYR A 39 52.65 12.84 1.31
C TYR A 39 52.73 13.57 -0.02
N ASN A 40 53.92 13.68 -0.60
CA ASN A 40 54.11 14.18 -1.96
C ASN A 40 54.48 13.02 -2.87
N LEU A 41 53.51 12.48 -3.60
CA LEU A 41 53.72 11.36 -4.53
C LEU A 41 54.53 11.74 -5.78
N GLU A 42 54.86 13.04 -5.97
CA GLU A 42 55.66 13.52 -7.09
C GLU A 42 57.16 13.71 -6.76
N ASP A 43 57.60 13.50 -5.51
CA ASP A 43 59.02 13.57 -5.16
C ASP A 43 59.67 12.16 -5.10
N PRO A 44 60.46 11.75 -6.11
CA PRO A 44 61.14 10.46 -6.12
C PRO A 44 62.25 10.35 -5.06
N ASN A 45 62.56 11.42 -4.31
CA ASN A 45 63.54 11.42 -3.22
C ASN A 45 62.90 11.49 -1.83
N ASP A 46 61.58 11.38 -1.70
CA ASP A 46 60.96 11.24 -0.37
C ASP A 46 61.47 9.92 0.27
N PRO A 47 62.21 9.99 1.40
CA PRO A 47 62.83 8.82 2.03
C PRO A 47 61.81 7.79 2.57
N LEU A 48 60.51 8.07 2.47
CA LEU A 48 59.43 7.15 2.83
C LEU A 48 58.92 6.30 1.65
N ASN A 49 59.43 6.50 0.44
CA ASN A 49 58.97 5.84 -0.79
C ASN A 49 59.80 4.61 -1.21
N SER A 50 60.59 4.01 -0.30
CA SER A 50 61.42 2.84 -0.60
C SER A 50 60.75 1.51 -0.20
N ASP A 51 60.66 0.60 -1.17
CA ASP A 51 60.16 -0.78 -1.12
C ASP A 51 60.48 -1.57 0.16
N TRP A 52 59.44 -2.12 0.79
CA TRP A 52 59.57 -3.19 1.79
C TRP A 52 59.09 -4.51 1.17
N PHE A 53 60.03 -5.34 0.72
CA PHE A 53 59.81 -6.76 0.49
C PHE A 53 59.88 -7.49 1.85
N TYR A 54 58.77 -8.08 2.30
CA TYR A 54 58.81 -9.06 3.40
C TYR A 54 59.09 -10.47 2.85
N ASP A 55 60.25 -11.01 3.21
CA ASP A 55 60.62 -12.43 3.08
C ASP A 55 59.85 -13.26 4.12
N LEU A 56 59.08 -14.25 3.67
CA LEU A 56 58.19 -15.11 4.48
C LEU A 56 58.75 -16.52 4.71
N THR A 57 60.08 -16.71 4.79
CA THR A 57 60.67 -18.07 4.91
C THR A 57 61.30 -18.46 6.24
N THR A 58 61.12 -17.71 7.34
CA THR A 58 61.64 -18.10 8.67
C THR A 58 60.55 -18.43 9.71
N PRO A 59 60.59 -19.59 10.39
CA PRO A 59 59.62 -19.94 11.42
C PRO A 59 59.99 -19.25 12.75
N TRP A 60 59.03 -18.54 13.34
CA TRP A 60 59.16 -17.96 14.67
C TRP A 60 58.89 -19.00 15.75
N HIS A 61 59.79 -19.06 16.74
CA HIS A 61 59.66 -19.87 17.94
C HIS A 61 58.62 -19.31 18.92
N ASP A 62 57.85 -20.22 19.51
CA ASP A 62 56.88 -20.02 20.58
C ASP A 62 57.47 -19.35 21.82
N VAL A 63 56.85 -18.25 22.25
CA VAL A 63 56.94 -17.74 23.64
C VAL A 63 55.57 -17.18 24.06
N TYR A 64 54.90 -17.92 24.96
CA TYR A 64 53.72 -17.59 25.79
C TYR A 64 52.32 -17.44 25.16
N GLY A 65 51.66 -18.59 24.98
CA GLY A 65 50.29 -18.92 25.43
C GLY A 65 49.18 -17.85 25.41
N MET A 66 48.49 -17.73 24.27
CA MET A 66 47.13 -17.19 24.15
C MET A 66 46.31 -18.05 23.17
N PRO A 67 44.98 -18.21 23.34
CA PRO A 67 44.16 -18.99 22.41
C PRO A 67 44.02 -18.26 21.07
N TRP A 68 43.97 -19.06 20.02
CA TRP A 68 43.99 -18.70 18.61
C TRP A 68 42.88 -17.71 18.25
N TYR A 69 43.26 -16.51 17.79
CA TYR A 69 42.43 -15.69 16.90
C TYR A 69 42.95 -15.92 15.47
N SER A 70 42.10 -16.44 14.59
CA SER A 70 42.34 -16.42 13.16
C SER A 70 42.32 -14.96 12.68
N ILE A 71 43.48 -14.45 12.25
CA ILE A 71 43.55 -13.18 11.53
C ILE A 71 43.10 -13.47 10.09
N PRO A 72 42.12 -12.75 9.52
CA PRO A 72 41.75 -12.92 8.13
C PRO A 72 42.96 -12.60 7.25
N ARG A 73 43.27 -13.50 6.30
CA ARG A 73 44.26 -13.20 5.25
C ARG A 73 43.65 -12.17 4.30
N TRP A 74 44.36 -11.08 4.11
CA TRP A 74 44.01 -10.05 3.14
C TRP A 74 44.48 -10.51 1.75
N GLY A 75 43.55 -10.70 0.81
CA GLY A 75 43.86 -10.87 -0.60
C GLY A 75 44.10 -9.50 -1.24
N VAL A 76 45.15 -9.37 -2.04
CA VAL A 76 45.40 -8.19 -2.88
C VAL A 76 44.79 -8.46 -4.25
N LEU A 77 43.89 -7.59 -4.70
CA LEU A 77 43.41 -7.57 -6.08
C LEU A 77 44.56 -7.15 -7.00
N LYS A 78 44.81 -7.93 -8.06
CA LYS A 78 45.68 -7.50 -9.16
C LYS A 78 44.81 -7.02 -10.32
N THR A 79 45.15 -5.86 -10.84
CA THR A 79 44.66 -5.32 -12.10
C THR A 79 45.66 -5.64 -13.20
N ASP A 80 45.16 -6.06 -14.36
CA ASP A 80 45.97 -6.07 -15.58
C ASP A 80 46.18 -4.64 -16.10
N PRO A 81 47.20 -4.38 -16.93
CA PRO A 81 47.50 -3.04 -17.47
C PRO A 81 46.36 -2.42 -18.31
N ASP A 82 45.37 -3.22 -18.72
CA ASP A 82 44.19 -2.77 -19.46
C ASP A 82 42.99 -2.44 -18.55
N GLY A 83 43.14 -2.56 -17.24
CA GLY A 83 42.10 -2.27 -16.25
C GLY A 83 41.17 -3.43 -15.94
N THR A 84 41.40 -4.62 -16.52
CA THR A 84 40.57 -5.80 -16.23
C THR A 84 40.89 -6.36 -14.84
N VAL A 85 39.86 -6.55 -14.01
CA VAL A 85 39.96 -7.20 -12.69
C VAL A 85 39.39 -8.60 -12.82
N TRP A 86 40.19 -9.62 -12.50
CA TRP A 86 39.71 -11.01 -12.34
C TRP A 86 39.83 -11.42 -10.87
N GLY A 87 38.71 -11.82 -10.26
CA GLY A 87 38.72 -12.43 -8.93
C GLY A 87 37.34 -12.75 -8.40
N ASP A 88 36.99 -14.03 -8.34
CA ASP A 88 35.94 -14.53 -7.44
C ASP A 88 36.45 -14.36 -6.00
N THR A 89 35.87 -13.43 -5.26
CA THR A 89 36.21 -13.26 -3.84
C THR A 89 35.26 -14.12 -3.01
N VAL A 90 35.72 -15.32 -2.65
CA VAL A 90 35.06 -16.18 -1.66
C VAL A 90 35.65 -15.89 -0.29
N PHE A 91 34.85 -15.35 0.63
CA PHE A 91 35.20 -15.38 2.06
C PHE A 91 34.78 -16.73 2.64
N VAL A 92 35.75 -17.55 3.03
CA VAL A 92 35.52 -18.77 3.80
C VAL A 92 35.88 -18.48 5.25
N ASP A 93 34.87 -18.41 6.12
CA ASP A 93 34.98 -18.77 7.53
C ASP A 93 33.96 -19.89 7.75
N ASP A 94 34.33 -20.89 8.57
CA ASP A 94 33.97 -22.31 8.43
C ASP A 94 32.47 -22.69 8.46
N ASP A 95 31.51 -21.76 8.47
CA ASP A 95 30.07 -22.04 8.32
C ASP A 95 29.23 -20.92 7.64
N ARG A 96 29.83 -19.85 7.07
CA ARG A 96 29.06 -18.70 6.53
C ARG A 96 29.69 -18.07 5.29
N THR A 97 29.01 -18.16 4.14
CA THR A 97 29.43 -17.57 2.86
C THR A 97 28.55 -16.39 2.47
N CYS A 98 29.14 -15.20 2.36
CA CYS A 98 28.53 -14.09 1.61
C CYS A 98 29.09 -14.12 0.19
N ILE A 99 28.23 -14.18 -0.83
CA ILE A 99 28.65 -14.19 -2.24
C ILE A 99 28.27 -12.85 -2.86
N ILE A 100 29.26 -12.02 -3.14
CA ILE A 100 29.07 -10.85 -3.99
C ILE A 100 29.24 -11.34 -5.42
N ARG A 101 28.15 -11.36 -6.21
CA ARG A 101 28.30 -11.52 -7.67
C ARG A 101 28.55 -10.14 -8.25
N ALA A 102 29.54 -10.05 -9.13
CA ALA A 102 29.87 -8.79 -9.77
C ALA A 102 28.67 -8.23 -10.55
N VAL A 103 27.85 -9.11 -11.16
CA VAL A 103 26.65 -8.74 -11.92
C VAL A 103 25.61 -9.88 -12.02
N ASP A 104 24.34 -9.59 -12.29
CA ASP A 104 23.32 -10.54 -12.79
C ASP A 104 23.44 -10.79 -14.31
N ASP A 105 22.52 -11.60 -14.86
CA ASP A 105 22.46 -11.92 -16.29
C ASP A 105 22.16 -10.68 -17.18
N SER A 106 21.75 -9.56 -16.57
CA SER A 106 21.50 -8.26 -17.18
C SER A 106 22.60 -7.24 -16.89
N ASN A 107 23.73 -7.68 -16.31
CA ASN A 107 24.89 -6.86 -15.98
C ASN A 107 24.70 -5.87 -14.81
N ASN A 108 23.68 -6.06 -13.95
CA ASN A 108 23.45 -5.24 -12.75
C ASN A 108 24.21 -5.78 -11.53
N PRO A 109 24.84 -4.96 -10.68
CA PRO A 109 25.52 -5.45 -9.48
C PRO A 109 24.55 -6.13 -8.50
N VAL A 110 24.86 -7.37 -8.10
CA VAL A 110 24.02 -8.17 -7.17
C VAL A 110 24.77 -8.57 -5.92
N ILE A 111 24.26 -8.15 -4.75
CA ILE A 111 24.74 -8.61 -3.45
C ILE A 111 23.83 -9.74 -2.97
N ASN A 112 24.36 -10.98 -2.94
CA ASN A 112 23.67 -12.14 -2.35
C ASN A 112 24.25 -12.44 -0.95
N ALA A 113 23.51 -12.04 0.09
CA ALA A 113 23.83 -12.45 1.45
C ALA A 113 23.19 -13.81 1.75
N ILE A 114 24.02 -14.84 2.01
CA ILE A 114 23.56 -16.16 2.46
C ILE A 114 24.04 -16.35 3.90
N GLY A 115 23.12 -16.35 4.86
CA GLY A 115 23.48 -16.61 6.25
C GLY A 115 22.27 -16.86 7.15
N HIS A 116 22.26 -17.99 7.86
CA HIS A 116 21.29 -18.26 8.92
C HIS A 116 21.75 -17.62 10.25
N GLY A 117 20.96 -16.70 10.80
CA GLY A 117 21.06 -16.26 12.20
C GLY A 117 22.21 -15.29 12.52
N ALA A 118 22.62 -14.42 11.59
CA ALA A 118 23.60 -13.37 11.84
C ALA A 118 22.97 -11.96 11.69
N ASP A 119 23.20 -11.09 12.67
CA ASP A 119 22.94 -9.66 12.52
C ASP A 119 23.90 -9.11 11.43
N ILE A 120 23.35 -8.60 10.33
CA ILE A 120 24.13 -7.91 9.29
C ILE A 120 24.12 -6.42 9.60
N TYR A 121 25.22 -5.90 10.13
CA TYR A 121 25.42 -4.47 10.30
C TYR A 121 26.04 -3.87 9.03
N ILE A 122 25.21 -3.28 8.17
CA ILE A 122 25.68 -2.48 7.05
C ILE A 122 25.96 -1.07 7.58
N LEU A 123 27.21 -0.79 7.97
CA LEU A 123 27.55 0.47 8.63
C LEU A 123 27.63 1.66 7.64
N GLN A 124 27.90 1.40 6.37
CA GLN A 124 27.86 2.36 5.27
C GLN A 124 28.23 1.56 4.02
N ILE A 125 27.38 1.54 2.99
CA ILE A 125 27.88 1.22 1.64
C ILE A 125 28.13 2.59 1.02
N ILE A 126 29.40 2.98 0.92
CA ILE A 126 29.80 3.99 -0.05
C ILE A 126 30.05 3.16 -1.31
N LEU A 127 29.10 3.09 -2.25
CA LEU A 127 29.47 2.60 -3.58
C LEU A 127 30.30 3.73 -4.18
N GLY A 128 31.62 3.57 -4.16
CA GLY A 128 32.46 4.44 -4.98
C GLY A 128 32.06 4.20 -6.43
N TYR A 129 31.54 5.24 -7.11
CA TYR A 129 31.36 5.37 -8.56
C TYR A 129 31.91 4.18 -9.36
N PHE A 130 31.07 3.17 -9.61
CA PHE A 130 31.41 2.09 -10.53
C PHE A 130 31.06 2.54 -11.95
N ASN A 131 31.96 3.33 -12.55
CA ASN A 131 31.82 3.75 -13.94
C ASN A 131 32.34 2.64 -14.86
N ILE A 132 31.47 1.70 -15.22
CA ILE A 132 31.73 0.74 -16.30
C ILE A 132 31.23 1.35 -17.62
N GLY A 133 31.82 2.47 -18.06
CA GLY A 133 31.73 2.96 -19.45
C GLY A 133 30.32 3.26 -20.02
N GLY A 134 29.29 3.42 -19.18
CA GLY A 134 27.93 3.81 -19.57
C GLY A 134 27.62 5.27 -19.20
N LEU A 135 26.65 5.88 -19.89
CA LEU A 135 26.22 7.26 -19.61
C LEU A 135 25.76 7.42 -18.15
N PRO A 136 25.89 8.62 -17.54
CA PRO A 136 25.43 8.87 -16.17
C PRO A 136 23.90 8.76 -16.13
N GLY A 137 23.35 7.78 -15.38
CA GLY A 137 21.90 7.69 -15.15
C GLY A 137 21.28 6.31 -14.88
N GLU A 138 22.01 5.20 -15.01
CA GLU A 138 21.37 3.84 -15.03
C GLU A 138 21.83 2.89 -13.91
N GLY A 139 22.07 3.39 -12.69
CA GLY A 139 22.60 2.60 -11.58
C GLY A 139 21.58 2.21 -10.52
N GLY A 140 20.57 1.40 -10.84
CA GLY A 140 19.66 0.83 -9.83
C GLY A 140 20.20 -0.46 -9.24
N GLY A 141 20.57 -0.48 -7.95
CA GLY A 141 20.92 -1.72 -7.25
C GLY A 141 19.68 -2.45 -6.71
N THR A 142 19.62 -3.78 -6.89
CA THR A 142 18.58 -4.64 -6.29
C THR A 142 19.15 -5.41 -5.11
N LEU A 143 18.51 -5.31 -3.94
CA LEU A 143 18.86 -6.11 -2.76
C LEU A 143 17.95 -7.34 -2.67
N TYR A 144 18.54 -8.53 -2.81
CA TYR A 144 17.86 -9.80 -2.58
C TYR A 144 18.21 -10.35 -1.19
N LEU A 145 17.23 -10.40 -0.29
CA LEU A 145 17.37 -11.07 1.01
C LEU A 145 16.78 -12.48 0.93
N GLN A 146 17.62 -13.51 0.99
CA GLN A 146 17.21 -14.92 1.05
C GLN A 146 16.44 -15.22 2.35
N PRO A 147 15.56 -16.24 2.44
CA PRO A 147 14.90 -16.59 3.70
C PRO A 147 15.87 -16.79 4.88
N GLY A 148 15.73 -15.98 5.94
CA GLY A 148 16.54 -16.08 7.16
C GLY A 148 16.31 -14.90 8.11
N ASP A 149 16.63 -15.02 9.40
CA ASP A 149 16.50 -13.92 10.38
C ASP A 149 17.65 -12.90 10.24
N TYR A 150 17.42 -11.78 9.56
CA TYR A 150 18.35 -10.64 9.54
C TYR A 150 17.95 -9.59 10.56
N THR A 151 18.85 -8.67 10.91
CA THR A 151 18.49 -7.39 11.53
C THR A 151 19.13 -6.32 10.67
N VAL A 152 18.40 -5.79 9.69
CA VAL A 152 18.90 -4.64 8.93
C VAL A 152 18.59 -3.41 9.76
N ARG A 153 19.60 -2.87 10.45
CA ARG A 153 19.45 -1.63 11.23
C ARG A 153 20.12 -0.49 10.46
N LEU A 154 19.31 0.39 9.88
CA LEU A 154 19.80 1.64 9.29
C LEU A 154 20.14 2.59 10.45
N MET A 155 21.40 2.58 10.88
CA MET A 155 21.87 3.43 11.99
C MET A 155 22.39 4.76 11.42
N GLY A 156 21.47 5.70 11.19
CA GLY A 156 21.75 7.09 10.78
C GLY A 156 20.64 7.67 9.91
N GLU A 157 20.45 8.99 9.93
CA GLU A 157 19.87 9.69 8.78
C GLU A 157 20.74 9.34 7.57
N LEU A 158 20.14 8.78 6.53
CA LEU A 158 20.83 8.33 5.34
C LEU A 158 21.21 9.59 4.52
N ASN A 159 22.25 10.30 4.95
CA ASN A 159 22.87 11.40 4.19
C ASN A 159 23.79 10.84 3.09
N ALA A 160 23.32 9.84 2.34
CA ALA A 160 24.08 9.20 1.28
C ALA A 160 23.37 9.44 -0.05
N GLU A 161 24.15 9.94 -1.01
CA GLU A 161 23.78 10.29 -2.39
C GLU A 161 23.39 9.07 -3.27
N GLU A 162 22.97 7.93 -2.70
CA GLU A 162 22.72 6.69 -3.46
C GLU A 162 21.44 5.96 -2.99
N HIS A 163 20.55 5.66 -3.96
CA HIS A 163 19.16 5.21 -3.73
C HIS A 163 18.94 3.75 -4.16
N ILE A 164 18.24 2.96 -3.31
CA ILE A 164 17.88 1.55 -3.60
C ILE A 164 16.58 1.52 -4.41
N CYS A 165 16.61 0.90 -5.59
CA CYS A 165 15.49 0.92 -6.54
C CYS A 165 14.51 -0.25 -6.33
N ASN A 166 15.02 -1.42 -5.89
CA ASN A 166 14.20 -2.62 -5.64
C ASN A 166 14.74 -3.39 -4.42
N VAL A 167 13.86 -3.82 -3.52
CA VAL A 167 14.22 -4.72 -2.40
C VAL A 167 13.23 -5.87 -2.33
N TRP A 168 13.79 -7.09 -2.35
CA TRP A 168 13.03 -8.34 -2.27
C TRP A 168 13.36 -9.01 -0.94
N GLN A 169 12.36 -9.25 -0.10
CA GLN A 169 12.55 -9.88 1.20
C GLN A 169 11.84 -11.24 1.30
N TYR A 170 12.64 -12.30 1.31
CA TYR A 170 12.17 -13.68 1.53
C TYR A 170 12.33 -14.15 2.98
N GLY A 171 12.82 -13.28 3.90
CA GLY A 171 12.90 -13.49 5.34
C GLY A 171 13.65 -12.37 6.09
N GLY A 172 13.54 -12.33 7.42
CA GLY A 172 14.39 -11.50 8.29
C GLY A 172 13.73 -10.32 8.95
N ASN A 173 14.43 -9.69 9.90
CA ASN A 173 13.98 -8.48 10.59
C ASN A 173 14.63 -7.22 9.97
N LEU A 174 13.83 -6.23 9.63
CA LEU A 174 14.30 -4.88 9.24
C LEU A 174 13.89 -3.92 10.36
N ILE A 175 14.83 -3.14 10.90
CA ILE A 175 14.57 -2.18 11.98
C ILE A 175 14.99 -0.77 11.54
N GLY A 176 14.03 0.15 11.45
CA GLY A 176 14.30 1.55 11.12
C GLY A 176 13.09 2.25 10.50
N GLN A 177 13.24 3.53 10.15
CA GLN A 177 12.29 4.19 9.26
C GLN A 177 12.55 3.70 7.84
N ILE A 178 11.49 3.26 7.14
CA ILE A 178 11.59 2.85 5.74
C ILE A 178 10.79 3.85 4.92
N ARG A 179 11.47 4.51 3.97
CA ARG A 179 10.85 5.39 2.99
C ARG A 179 11.13 4.79 1.62
N LEU A 180 10.08 4.38 0.93
CA LEU A 180 10.16 3.94 -0.46
C LEU A 180 9.82 5.11 -1.37
N GLY A 181 10.63 5.33 -2.40
CA GLY A 181 10.44 6.42 -3.38
C GLY A 181 10.88 7.81 -2.92
N SER A 182 11.81 7.94 -1.95
CA SER A 182 12.22 9.25 -1.41
C SER A 182 13.41 9.91 -2.08
N MET A 183 13.23 11.16 -2.55
CA MET A 183 14.32 12.12 -2.80
C MET A 183 14.49 13.03 -1.58
N GLN A 184 15.71 13.20 -1.08
CA GLN A 184 16.07 14.21 -0.07
C GLN A 184 17.05 15.20 -0.73
N PRO A 185 16.72 16.50 -0.85
CA PRO A 185 17.64 17.51 -1.34
C PRO A 185 18.23 18.25 -0.13
N GLU A 186 19.25 17.68 0.51
CA GLU A 186 20.14 18.47 1.36
C GLU A 186 21.50 18.56 0.66
N TYR A 187 21.82 19.77 0.18
CA TYR A 187 23.05 20.22 -0.53
C TYR A 187 23.04 20.25 -2.08
N GLY A 188 22.28 21.19 -2.65
CA GLY A 188 22.79 22.12 -3.67
C GLY A 188 23.29 21.59 -5.03
N GLY A 189 23.01 20.35 -5.40
CA GLY A 189 23.26 19.80 -6.73
C GLY A 189 21.96 19.36 -7.41
N THR A 190 21.65 19.90 -8.59
CA THR A 190 20.58 19.39 -9.45
C THR A 190 21.01 18.04 -10.03
N PHE A 191 20.56 16.96 -9.40
CA PHE A 191 20.53 15.62 -9.99
C PHE A 191 19.09 15.26 -10.33
N GLN A 192 18.85 15.05 -11.61
CA GLN A 192 17.58 14.59 -12.17
C GLN A 192 17.65 13.05 -12.20
N HIS A 193 16.81 12.37 -11.43
CA HIS A 193 16.73 10.92 -11.44
C HIS A 193 15.30 10.51 -11.80
N ASP A 194 15.13 9.87 -12.96
CA ASP A 194 13.87 9.28 -13.45
C ASP A 194 13.65 7.89 -12.80
N ASN A 195 13.57 7.81 -11.47
CA ASN A 195 13.11 6.58 -10.82
C ASN A 195 11.58 6.53 -10.84
N VAL A 196 11.07 6.23 -12.03
CA VAL A 196 9.68 5.83 -12.25
C VAL A 196 9.54 4.43 -11.63
N ASP A 197 8.74 4.32 -10.56
CA ASP A 197 8.18 3.06 -10.02
C ASP A 197 9.09 2.22 -9.09
N ALA A 198 9.24 2.63 -7.82
CA ALA A 198 9.90 1.81 -6.81
C ALA A 198 8.98 0.68 -6.31
N LYS A 199 9.42 -0.58 -6.41
CA LYS A 199 8.64 -1.76 -5.98
C LYS A 199 9.30 -2.53 -4.84
N TYR A 200 8.52 -2.92 -3.83
CA TYR A 200 8.96 -3.74 -2.70
C TYR A 200 8.06 -4.95 -2.53
N ASP A 201 8.62 -6.16 -2.58
CA ASP A 201 7.87 -7.41 -2.40
C ASP A 201 8.33 -8.13 -1.12
N MET A 202 7.38 -8.31 -0.19
CA MET A 202 7.54 -9.00 1.09
C MET A 202 6.83 -10.36 1.07
N TYR A 203 7.58 -11.45 1.05
CA TYR A 203 7.00 -12.80 1.09
C TYR A 203 6.96 -13.39 2.51
N ALA A 204 7.89 -12.99 3.37
CA ALA A 204 8.02 -13.45 4.75
C ALA A 204 8.89 -12.48 5.56
N GLY A 205 9.12 -12.78 6.85
CA GLY A 205 9.97 -11.99 7.75
C GLY A 205 9.19 -11.01 8.61
N THR A 206 9.91 -10.11 9.27
CA THR A 206 9.37 -9.05 10.12
C THR A 206 9.95 -7.70 9.70
N ILE A 207 9.12 -6.68 9.61
CA ILE A 207 9.57 -5.28 9.53
C ILE A 207 9.14 -4.63 10.84
N THR A 208 10.06 -4.00 11.56
CA THR A 208 9.75 -3.24 12.77
C THR A 208 10.21 -1.81 12.59
N THR A 209 9.28 -0.89 12.37
CA THR A 209 9.57 0.53 12.28
C THR A 209 9.31 1.19 13.62
N THR A 210 10.34 1.73 14.25
CA THR A 210 10.20 2.59 15.43
C THR A 210 10.44 4.02 14.99
N CYS A 211 9.41 4.86 15.03
CA CYS A 211 9.59 6.30 14.92
C CYS A 211 9.09 6.97 16.21
N ASP A 212 10.00 7.70 16.86
CA ASP A 212 9.73 8.42 18.11
C ASP A 212 9.34 9.89 17.85
N ARG A 213 9.31 10.33 16.58
CA ARG A 213 8.89 11.69 16.20
C ARG A 213 7.49 11.68 15.60
N GLU A 214 6.59 12.42 16.23
CA GLU A 214 5.17 12.64 15.86
C GLU A 214 4.94 13.11 14.40
N ILE A 215 5.99 13.56 13.71
CA ILE A 215 5.94 14.11 12.34
C ILE A 215 6.44 13.17 11.26
N ASN A 216 6.94 11.97 11.62
CA ASN A 216 7.50 11.03 10.66
C ASN A 216 6.81 9.68 10.78
N ALA A 217 6.08 9.30 9.73
CA ALA A 217 5.56 7.94 9.60
C ALA A 217 6.69 6.90 9.63
N GLY A 218 6.45 5.78 10.31
CA GLY A 218 7.44 4.71 10.46
C GLY A 218 7.74 4.00 9.13
N LEU A 219 6.69 3.79 8.34
CA LEU A 219 6.77 3.33 6.95
C LEU A 219 6.05 4.32 6.04
N VAL A 220 6.73 4.80 4.99
CA VAL A 220 6.12 5.65 3.96
C VAL A 220 6.31 5.00 2.59
N VAL A 221 5.21 4.87 1.84
CA VAL A 221 5.20 4.37 0.47
C VAL A 221 4.82 5.52 -0.46
N GLY A 222 5.78 5.97 -1.28
CA GLY A 222 5.63 7.06 -2.25
C GLY A 222 5.82 8.41 -1.57
N ASN A 223 7.04 8.95 -1.55
CA ASN A 223 7.35 10.15 -0.75
C ASN A 223 8.28 11.12 -1.48
N SER A 224 7.81 12.27 -1.95
CA SER A 224 8.72 13.31 -2.42
C SER A 224 9.11 14.27 -1.29
N SER A 225 10.33 14.80 -1.37
CA SER A 225 10.65 16.04 -0.67
C SER A 225 9.77 17.17 -1.21
N PRO A 226 9.38 18.14 -0.37
CA PRO A 226 8.71 19.34 -0.85
C PRO A 226 9.46 19.93 -2.02
N PRO A 227 8.78 20.34 -3.10
CA PRO A 227 9.43 21.08 -4.15
C PRO A 227 10.06 22.28 -3.46
N GLY A 228 11.39 22.26 -3.34
CA GLY A 228 12.13 23.47 -3.12
C GLY A 228 11.67 24.44 -4.20
N THR A 229 11.58 25.72 -3.89
CA THR A 229 11.19 26.77 -4.84
C THR A 229 12.14 26.92 -6.03
N ASP A 230 12.91 25.90 -6.39
CA ASP A 230 13.60 25.90 -7.66
C ASP A 230 12.54 25.99 -8.76
N SER A 231 12.69 27.04 -9.56
CA SER A 231 11.71 27.51 -10.53
C SER A 231 11.64 26.62 -11.77
N ASN A 232 12.18 25.41 -11.72
CA ASN A 232 12.47 24.63 -12.91
C ASN A 232 11.37 23.61 -13.24
N GLY A 233 10.35 23.45 -12.41
CA GLY A 233 9.10 22.78 -12.78
C GLY A 233 9.28 21.34 -13.24
N VAL A 234 10.30 20.65 -12.75
CA VAL A 234 10.51 19.24 -13.06
C VAL A 234 9.58 18.43 -12.16
N ASP A 235 8.55 17.84 -12.75
CA ASP A 235 7.59 16.93 -12.10
C ASP A 235 8.32 15.64 -11.71
N LEU A 236 8.89 15.62 -10.50
CA LEU A 236 9.59 14.46 -9.96
C LEU A 236 8.55 13.43 -9.51
N ARG A 237 8.33 12.41 -10.34
CA ARG A 237 7.46 11.26 -10.02
C ARG A 237 8.16 10.37 -9.00
N CYS A 238 7.42 9.94 -8.00
CA CYS A 238 7.91 9.22 -6.82
C CYS A 238 6.97 8.07 -6.47
N ASP A 239 6.51 7.40 -7.52
CA ASP A 239 5.52 6.34 -7.45
C ASP A 239 6.15 5.11 -6.79
N ALA A 240 5.46 4.56 -5.80
CA ALA A 240 5.95 3.39 -5.09
C ALA A 240 4.83 2.37 -4.81
N GLU A 241 5.19 1.10 -4.93
CA GLU A 241 4.34 -0.05 -4.70
C GLU A 241 4.98 -0.96 -3.63
N PHE A 242 4.20 -1.34 -2.62
CA PHE A 242 4.59 -2.32 -1.60
C PHE A 242 3.65 -3.52 -1.66
N ASN A 243 4.14 -4.71 -2.00
CA ASN A 243 3.38 -5.95 -1.95
C ASN A 243 3.76 -6.78 -0.73
N MET A 244 2.75 -7.21 0.01
CA MET A 244 2.88 -8.09 1.17
C MET A 244 2.15 -9.40 0.90
N TYR A 245 2.92 -10.44 0.54
CA TYR A 245 2.45 -11.81 0.35
C TYR A 245 2.60 -12.67 1.62
N GLY A 246 3.17 -12.11 2.70
CA GLY A 246 3.32 -12.78 3.99
C GLY A 246 4.18 -12.00 4.98
N GLY A 247 4.57 -12.65 6.08
CA GLY A 247 5.38 -12.05 7.14
C GLY A 247 4.60 -11.12 8.06
N SER A 248 5.32 -10.24 8.77
CA SER A 248 4.72 -9.31 9.72
C SER A 248 5.35 -7.92 9.67
N ILE A 249 4.53 -6.88 9.77
CA ILE A 249 5.00 -5.50 9.95
C ILE A 249 4.55 -5.04 11.33
N THR A 250 5.45 -4.40 12.05
CA THR A 250 5.23 -3.74 13.31
C THR A 250 5.57 -2.27 13.12
N ALA A 251 4.58 -1.39 13.21
CA ALA A 251 4.79 0.03 12.94
C ALA A 251 4.03 0.91 13.93
N ASN A 252 4.46 2.16 14.07
CA ASN A 252 3.68 3.17 14.82
C ASN A 252 2.74 3.92 13.89
N GLN A 253 3.17 4.10 12.64
CA GLN A 253 2.39 4.78 11.63
C GLN A 253 2.82 4.26 10.27
N ILE A 254 1.85 4.06 9.39
CA ILE A 254 2.07 3.77 7.98
C ILE A 254 1.37 4.88 7.21
N ALA A 255 2.08 5.48 6.25
CA ALA A 255 1.55 6.53 5.41
C ALA A 255 1.75 6.19 3.93
N LEU A 256 0.69 6.33 3.13
CA LEU A 256 0.74 6.16 1.68
C LEU A 256 0.61 7.50 0.98
N ALA A 257 1.46 7.69 -0.03
CA ALA A 257 1.56 8.83 -0.93
C ALA A 257 1.73 10.19 -0.21
N ASN A 258 2.91 10.78 -0.36
CA ASN A 258 3.22 12.12 0.10
C ASN A 258 3.68 12.97 -1.08
N GLN A 259 2.95 14.06 -1.37
CA GLN A 259 3.29 15.12 -2.32
C GLN A 259 3.57 14.65 -3.75
N ASP A 260 2.60 14.81 -4.63
CA ASP A 260 2.69 14.55 -6.07
C ASP A 260 3.12 13.11 -6.45
N CYS A 261 3.14 12.17 -5.48
CA CYS A 261 3.45 10.75 -5.68
C CYS A 261 2.19 9.89 -5.73
N ASN A 262 2.33 8.74 -6.36
CA ASN A 262 1.46 7.58 -6.17
C ASN A 262 2.03 6.64 -5.08
N GLY A 263 1.17 6.12 -4.21
CA GLY A 263 1.55 5.17 -3.17
C GLY A 263 0.58 4.01 -3.10
N VAL A 264 1.01 2.82 -3.51
CA VAL A 264 0.17 1.61 -3.51
C VAL A 264 0.71 0.61 -2.49
N PHE A 265 -0.16 0.11 -1.62
CA PHE A 265 0.15 -0.97 -0.68
C PHE A 265 -0.81 -2.13 -0.91
N ASN A 266 -0.29 -3.26 -1.38
CA ASN A 266 -1.04 -4.49 -1.63
C ASN A 266 -0.78 -5.49 -0.51
N MET A 267 -1.78 -5.72 0.34
CA MET A 267 -1.71 -6.65 1.46
C MET A 267 -2.45 -7.95 1.16
N ASN A 268 -1.85 -8.83 0.37
CA ASN A 268 -2.47 -10.11 -0.02
C ASN A 268 -2.43 -11.10 1.16
N SER A 269 -1.42 -11.01 2.04
CA SER A 269 -1.34 -11.82 3.26
C SER A 269 -0.51 -11.16 4.37
N GLY A 270 -0.23 -11.91 5.44
CA GLY A 270 0.60 -11.49 6.57
C GLY A 270 -0.12 -10.63 7.61
N THR A 271 0.64 -10.02 8.51
CA THR A 271 0.09 -9.28 9.66
C THR A 271 0.75 -7.92 9.82
N ILE A 272 -0.04 -6.83 9.88
CA ILE A 272 0.44 -5.52 10.35
C ILE A 272 -0.07 -5.30 11.77
N THR A 273 0.84 -5.06 12.70
CA THR A 273 0.55 -4.71 14.09
C THR A 273 1.02 -3.30 14.37
N PHE A 274 0.08 -2.42 14.69
CA PHE A 274 0.39 -1.08 15.13
C PHE A 274 0.75 -1.11 16.61
N GLN A 275 2.03 -0.85 16.91
CA GLN A 275 2.53 -0.94 18.28
C GLN A 275 2.17 0.29 19.10
N ASN A 276 1.76 0.01 20.33
CA ASN A 276 1.22 0.96 21.28
C ASN A 276 2.35 1.79 21.91
N PHE A 277 2.80 2.85 21.23
CA PHE A 277 3.83 3.74 21.79
C PHE A 277 3.28 4.89 22.62
N ALA A 278 1.98 5.18 22.62
CA ALA A 278 1.49 6.28 23.41
C ALA A 278 0.04 6.15 23.86
N THR A 279 -0.20 6.78 25.00
CA THR A 279 -1.49 7.14 25.59
C THR A 279 -2.49 7.66 24.55
N PRO A 280 -3.80 7.73 24.86
CA PRO A 280 -4.86 8.25 23.96
C PRO A 280 -4.63 9.63 23.31
N THR A 281 -3.55 10.31 23.65
CA THR A 281 -3.14 11.62 23.15
C THR A 281 -2.28 11.58 21.88
N ASN A 282 -1.64 10.45 21.55
CA ASN A 282 -0.81 10.29 20.34
C ASN A 282 -1.17 8.94 19.67
N PRO A 283 -2.31 8.86 18.97
CA PRO A 283 -2.71 7.63 18.32
C PRO A 283 -1.71 7.20 17.24
N THR A 284 -1.63 5.90 17.01
CA THR A 284 -0.99 5.34 15.82
C THR A 284 -1.94 5.50 14.63
N ASP A 285 -1.41 5.69 13.42
CA ASP A 285 -2.27 5.92 12.25
C ASP A 285 -1.87 5.02 11.07
N LEU A 286 -2.88 4.50 10.37
CA LEU A 286 -2.77 4.19 8.95
C LEU A 286 -3.35 5.37 8.17
N ILE A 287 -2.51 6.07 7.40
CA ILE A 287 -2.90 7.25 6.64
C ILE A 287 -2.78 6.95 5.15
N ILE A 288 -3.87 7.11 4.42
CA ILE A 288 -3.96 6.93 2.97
C ILE A 288 -4.23 8.30 2.37
N GLY A 289 -3.29 8.78 1.54
CA GLY A 289 -3.27 10.16 1.06
C GLY A 289 -2.66 11.09 2.10
N PHE A 290 -1.39 10.88 2.46
CA PHE A 290 -0.74 11.58 3.57
C PHE A 290 -0.62 13.10 3.38
N ASP A 291 -0.57 13.59 2.15
CA ASP A 291 -0.56 15.01 1.79
C ASP A 291 -1.70 15.35 0.83
N TYR A 292 -2.23 16.56 0.92
CA TYR A 292 -3.32 17.04 0.05
C TYR A 292 -2.91 17.13 -1.43
N ARG A 293 -1.61 17.06 -1.72
CA ARG A 293 -1.03 16.99 -3.07
C ARG A 293 -0.66 15.58 -3.52
N ALA A 294 -0.92 14.53 -2.74
CA ALA A 294 -0.75 13.17 -3.25
C ALA A 294 -1.47 13.03 -4.61
N LYS A 295 -0.97 12.18 -5.53
CA LYS A 295 -1.59 11.91 -6.84
C LYS A 295 -2.48 10.68 -6.85
N GLU A 296 -2.13 9.65 -6.07
CA GLU A 296 -2.97 8.47 -5.83
C GLU A 296 -2.45 7.75 -4.58
N ALA A 297 -3.34 7.28 -3.70
CA ALA A 297 -2.95 6.50 -2.54
C ALA A 297 -3.91 5.34 -2.36
N THR A 298 -3.44 4.12 -2.58
CA THR A 298 -4.30 2.93 -2.58
C THR A 298 -3.77 1.89 -1.60
N PHE A 299 -4.60 1.52 -0.62
CA PHE A 299 -4.35 0.38 0.26
C PHE A 299 -5.30 -0.75 -0.11
N ASN A 300 -4.77 -1.81 -0.72
CA ASN A 300 -5.51 -3.02 -1.07
C ASN A 300 -5.38 -4.03 0.09
N PHE A 301 -6.46 -4.22 0.85
CA PHE A 301 -6.56 -5.18 1.94
C PHE A 301 -7.12 -6.51 1.45
N GLY A 302 -6.22 -7.35 0.94
CA GLY A 302 -6.54 -8.63 0.33
C GLY A 302 -6.84 -8.56 -1.17
N ASP A 303 -6.91 -9.74 -1.77
CA ASP A 303 -7.18 -10.00 -3.18
C ASP A 303 -8.30 -11.04 -3.35
N VAL A 304 -8.44 -11.62 -4.54
CA VAL A 304 -9.46 -12.64 -4.83
C VAL A 304 -9.31 -13.90 -3.97
N ASP A 305 -8.11 -14.24 -3.50
CA ASP A 305 -7.83 -15.52 -2.86
C ASP A 305 -7.58 -15.37 -1.35
N THR A 306 -6.97 -14.27 -0.93
CA THR A 306 -6.35 -14.12 0.39
C THR A 306 -6.53 -12.71 0.95
N THR A 307 -6.39 -12.59 2.27
CA THR A 307 -6.34 -11.29 2.96
C THR A 307 -5.30 -11.33 4.08
N GLY A 308 -4.96 -10.15 4.58
CA GLY A 308 -4.05 -9.95 5.70
C GLY A 308 -4.74 -9.85 7.05
N THR A 309 -3.97 -9.50 8.09
CA THR A 309 -4.48 -9.13 9.42
C THR A 309 -3.98 -7.75 9.81
N LEU A 310 -4.90 -6.82 10.11
CA LEU A 310 -4.59 -5.49 10.63
C LEU A 310 -4.97 -5.40 12.11
N ASN A 311 -3.99 -5.14 12.99
CA ASN A 311 -4.19 -5.08 14.44
C ASN A 311 -3.69 -3.74 15.01
N GLY A 312 -4.49 -3.07 15.84
CA GLY A 312 -4.11 -1.78 16.41
C GLY A 312 -5.17 -1.21 17.37
N PRO A 313 -5.18 -1.57 18.66
CA PRO A 313 -6.30 -1.27 19.57
C PRO A 313 -6.57 0.23 19.79
N TYR A 314 -5.65 1.12 19.40
CA TYR A 314 -5.79 2.57 19.46
C TYR A 314 -5.44 3.25 18.12
N THR A 315 -5.41 2.46 17.05
CA THR A 315 -4.98 2.94 15.74
C THR A 315 -6.13 3.62 15.03
N ASN A 316 -5.90 4.82 14.51
CA ASN A 316 -6.83 5.46 13.59
C ASN A 316 -6.58 4.96 12.16
N LEU A 317 -7.63 4.96 11.36
CA LEU A 317 -7.54 4.88 9.91
C LEU A 317 -7.98 6.23 9.37
N THR A 318 -7.12 6.87 8.58
CA THR A 318 -7.44 8.11 7.87
C THR A 318 -7.34 7.85 6.38
N VAL A 319 -8.46 8.01 5.66
CA VAL A 319 -8.51 7.99 4.20
C VAL A 319 -8.86 9.40 3.75
N ARG A 320 -7.91 10.10 3.13
CA ARG A 320 -8.07 11.52 2.77
C ARG A 320 -8.71 11.72 1.40
N SER A 321 -9.35 12.87 1.26
CA SER A 321 -10.05 13.30 0.05
C SER A 321 -9.14 13.47 -1.15
N ASN A 322 -9.80 13.40 -2.32
CA ASN A 322 -9.30 13.48 -3.69
C ASN A 322 -8.74 12.17 -4.24
N LEU A 323 -8.01 11.36 -3.46
CA LEU A 323 -7.18 10.30 -4.06
C LEU A 323 -6.85 9.12 -3.12
N GLY A 324 -7.38 9.11 -1.89
CA GLY A 324 -7.20 8.01 -0.95
C GLY A 324 -8.24 6.91 -1.16
N VAL A 325 -7.78 5.69 -1.40
CA VAL A 325 -8.62 4.49 -1.59
C VAL A 325 -8.21 3.41 -0.59
N PHE A 326 -9.15 2.94 0.21
CA PHE A 326 -9.01 1.69 0.96
C PHE A 326 -9.93 0.66 0.31
N ASN A 327 -9.38 -0.36 -0.35
CA ASN A 327 -10.14 -1.38 -1.08
C ASN A 327 -9.85 -2.76 -0.51
N GLY A 328 -10.88 -3.61 -0.34
CA GLY A 328 -10.68 -5.04 -0.08
C GLY A 328 -11.68 -5.64 0.90
N TRP A 329 -11.25 -6.66 1.64
CA TRP A 329 -12.06 -7.42 2.58
C TRP A 329 -11.23 -8.00 3.73
N GLY A 330 -11.90 -8.31 4.83
CA GLY A 330 -11.31 -8.82 6.07
C GLY A 330 -11.73 -7.98 7.27
N THR A 331 -11.23 -8.34 8.44
CA THR A 331 -11.48 -7.59 9.68
C THR A 331 -10.34 -6.62 9.97
N VAL A 332 -10.67 -5.34 10.10
CA VAL A 332 -9.73 -4.30 10.51
C VAL A 332 -9.85 -4.11 12.02
N SER A 333 -8.95 -4.77 12.78
CA SER A 333 -8.99 -4.78 14.26
C SER A 333 -8.34 -3.54 14.87
N PHE A 334 -8.77 -2.38 14.39
CA PHE A 334 -8.37 -1.07 14.91
C PHE A 334 -9.38 -0.56 15.93
N GLY A 335 -8.93 0.14 16.97
CA GLY A 335 -9.81 0.69 18.02
C GLY A 335 -9.81 2.21 18.13
N GLY A 336 -9.11 2.92 17.24
CA GLY A 336 -9.15 4.38 17.13
C GLY A 336 -10.35 4.87 16.32
N THR A 337 -10.21 6.01 15.68
CA THR A 337 -11.25 6.63 14.84
C THR A 337 -11.07 6.25 13.37
N LEU A 338 -12.19 6.05 12.68
CA LEU A 338 -12.25 5.92 11.23
C LEU A 338 -12.56 7.29 10.62
N SER A 339 -11.52 7.98 10.16
CA SER A 339 -11.61 9.27 9.49
C SER A 339 -11.64 9.05 7.98
N ASN A 340 -12.76 9.33 7.32
CA ASN A 340 -12.88 9.13 5.88
C ASN A 340 -13.36 10.42 5.22
N SER A 341 -12.57 10.91 4.27
CA SER A 341 -12.99 11.88 3.26
C SER A 341 -12.63 11.39 1.85
N GLY A 342 -12.25 10.12 1.67
CA GLY A 342 -11.90 9.50 0.39
C GLY A 342 -12.83 8.34 0.06
N ILE A 343 -12.29 7.27 -0.54
CA ILE A 343 -13.04 6.09 -0.98
C ILE A 343 -12.72 4.89 -0.11
N ILE A 344 -13.77 4.23 0.41
CA ILE A 344 -13.65 2.95 1.12
C ILE A 344 -14.54 1.90 0.44
N ASP A 345 -13.90 0.92 -0.18
CA ASP A 345 -14.51 -0.11 -1.02
C ASP A 345 -14.46 -1.47 -0.33
N ALA A 346 -15.61 -1.94 0.15
CA ALA A 346 -15.78 -3.32 0.57
C ALA A 346 -15.94 -4.21 -0.67
N ASN A 347 -14.84 -4.77 -1.16
CA ASN A 347 -14.79 -5.56 -2.39
C ASN A 347 -14.77 -7.05 -2.08
N GLY A 348 -15.82 -7.76 -2.50
CA GLY A 348 -15.94 -9.20 -2.30
C GLY A 348 -15.15 -10.06 -3.30
N TYR A 349 -14.64 -9.46 -4.38
CA TYR A 349 -13.99 -10.17 -5.50
C TYR A 349 -14.83 -11.36 -6.02
N GLY A 350 -16.15 -11.16 -6.18
CA GLY A 350 -17.07 -12.11 -6.80
C GLY A 350 -17.70 -13.14 -5.84
N VAL A 351 -17.24 -13.17 -4.58
CA VAL A 351 -17.79 -14.02 -3.51
C VAL A 351 -18.21 -13.18 -2.31
N GLU A 352 -19.12 -13.71 -1.50
CA GLU A 352 -19.61 -12.98 -0.33
C GLU A 352 -18.51 -12.82 0.72
N ARG A 353 -18.07 -11.58 0.92
CA ARG A 353 -17.06 -11.21 1.91
C ARG A 353 -17.43 -9.93 2.60
N ASP A 354 -16.80 -9.71 3.74
CA ASP A 354 -17.04 -8.53 4.57
C ASP A 354 -15.75 -7.73 4.69
N LEU A 355 -15.85 -6.42 4.57
CA LEU A 355 -14.86 -5.48 5.09
C LEU A 355 -15.41 -4.92 6.40
N ASP A 356 -14.79 -5.32 7.51
CA ASP A 356 -15.33 -5.12 8.85
C ASP A 356 -14.49 -4.13 9.67
N PHE A 357 -15.08 -2.95 9.92
CA PHE A 357 -14.55 -1.90 10.79
C PHE A 357 -15.27 -1.82 12.13
N SER A 358 -16.05 -2.83 12.54
CA SER A 358 -16.90 -2.80 13.74
C SER A 358 -16.14 -2.56 15.05
N SER A 359 -14.82 -2.80 15.09
CA SER A 359 -13.98 -2.52 16.26
C SER A 359 -13.57 -1.06 16.40
N MET A 360 -13.72 -0.25 15.35
CA MET A 360 -13.38 1.18 15.40
C MET A 360 -14.31 1.90 16.38
N SER A 361 -13.80 2.93 17.05
CA SER A 361 -14.53 3.63 18.12
C SER A 361 -15.60 4.59 17.59
N SER A 362 -15.37 5.17 16.42
CA SER A 362 -16.26 6.14 15.78
C SER A 362 -15.91 6.33 14.31
N VAL A 363 -16.87 6.86 13.55
CA VAL A 363 -16.63 7.44 12.23
C VAL A 363 -16.52 8.95 12.37
N GLN A 364 -15.55 9.53 11.66
CA GLN A 364 -15.36 10.96 11.52
C GLN A 364 -15.16 11.30 10.04
N GLU A 365 -15.49 12.54 9.73
CA GLU A 365 -15.31 13.17 8.44
C GLU A 365 -14.72 14.55 8.81
N PRO A 366 -13.45 14.81 8.46
CA PRO A 366 -12.81 16.05 8.85
C PRO A 366 -13.17 17.26 7.97
N ASN A 367 -13.71 17.06 6.77
CA ASN A 367 -13.90 18.10 5.75
C ASN A 367 -15.19 17.90 4.92
N ASP A 368 -16.14 18.82 5.00
CA ASP A 368 -17.32 18.84 4.11
C ASP A 368 -16.97 18.49 2.66
N ASN A 369 -17.65 17.50 2.11
CA ASN A 369 -17.42 17.01 0.76
C ASN A 369 -18.17 17.87 -0.26
N ALA A 370 -17.52 18.14 -1.37
CA ALA A 370 -18.19 18.81 -2.48
C ALA A 370 -19.32 17.91 -3.01
N VAL A 371 -20.49 18.50 -3.27
CA VAL A 371 -21.57 17.81 -3.97
C VAL A 371 -21.03 17.26 -5.30
N GLY A 372 -21.25 15.98 -5.54
CA GLY A 372 -20.77 15.27 -6.74
C GLY A 372 -19.31 14.79 -6.65
N SER A 373 -18.66 14.86 -5.48
CA SER A 373 -17.46 14.07 -5.25
C SER A 373 -17.77 12.58 -5.19
N ASP A 374 -16.74 11.77 -5.44
CA ASP A 374 -16.72 10.31 -5.35
C ASP A 374 -16.39 9.79 -3.94
N ASN A 375 -16.17 10.69 -2.98
CA ASN A 375 -15.84 10.30 -1.61
C ASN A 375 -17.05 9.62 -0.95
N GLY A 376 -16.82 8.45 -0.34
CA GLY A 376 -17.91 7.67 0.22
C GLY A 376 -17.56 6.26 0.64
N TRP A 377 -18.62 5.48 0.75
CA TRP A 377 -18.63 4.10 1.17
C TRP A 377 -19.20 3.23 0.07
N TYR A 378 -18.51 2.15 -0.28
CA TYR A 378 -18.95 1.27 -1.36
C TYR A 378 -18.92 -0.18 -0.91
N ALA A 379 -19.82 -0.96 -1.49
CA ALA A 379 -19.86 -2.40 -1.36
C ALA A 379 -20.03 -2.98 -2.76
N VAL A 380 -18.99 -3.64 -3.26
CA VAL A 380 -18.87 -4.06 -4.66
C VAL A 380 -18.53 -5.55 -4.75
N ASN A 381 -18.85 -6.18 -5.88
CA ASN A 381 -18.49 -7.58 -6.18
C ASN A 381 -18.85 -8.58 -5.06
N LYS A 382 -20.10 -8.52 -4.56
CA LYS A 382 -20.63 -9.27 -3.40
C LYS A 382 -19.99 -8.92 -2.04
N GLY A 383 -19.28 -7.80 -1.93
CA GLY A 383 -18.78 -7.28 -0.67
C GLY A 383 -19.88 -6.72 0.24
N ARG A 384 -19.57 -6.64 1.54
CA ARG A 384 -20.38 -5.96 2.55
C ARG A 384 -19.48 -5.12 3.44
N LEU A 385 -19.82 -3.86 3.62
CA LEU A 385 -19.14 -2.96 4.53
C LEU A 385 -19.85 -2.98 5.89
N VAL A 386 -19.10 -3.23 6.96
CA VAL A 386 -19.58 -3.18 8.35
C VAL A 386 -18.88 -2.03 9.06
N LEU A 387 -19.65 -1.07 9.57
CA LEU A 387 -19.13 0.10 10.30
C LEU A 387 -19.36 -0.03 11.82
N PRO A 388 -18.67 0.78 12.63
CA PRO A 388 -18.87 0.85 14.08
C PRO A 388 -20.33 1.03 14.49
N SER A 389 -20.66 0.41 15.61
CA SER A 389 -21.96 0.59 16.24
C SER A 389 -22.10 1.97 16.89
N ILE A 390 -23.28 2.58 16.82
CA ILE A 390 -23.55 3.92 17.35
C ILE A 390 -24.44 3.79 18.59
N ALA A 391 -24.01 4.37 19.72
CA ALA A 391 -24.84 4.41 20.92
C ALA A 391 -26.06 5.33 20.71
N VAL A 392 -27.23 4.86 21.14
CA VAL A 392 -28.50 5.59 21.02
C VAL A 392 -29.08 5.82 22.40
N ALA A 393 -29.41 7.07 22.73
CA ALA A 393 -30.14 7.39 23.94
C ALA A 393 -31.63 6.99 23.84
N ALA A 394 -32.37 7.04 24.95
CA ALA A 394 -33.82 6.92 24.90
C ALA A 394 -34.46 8.23 24.38
N GLY A 395 -35.60 8.13 23.70
CA GLY A 395 -36.35 9.27 23.16
C GLY A 395 -36.10 9.52 21.68
N LEU A 396 -36.32 10.76 21.24
CA LEU A 396 -36.04 11.17 19.87
C LEU A 396 -34.54 11.35 19.67
N ASN A 397 -33.97 10.56 18.76
CA ASN A 397 -32.56 10.57 18.43
C ASN A 397 -32.37 10.71 16.92
N THR A 398 -31.24 11.30 16.55
CA THR A 398 -30.74 11.33 15.17
C THR A 398 -29.30 10.87 15.20
N CYS A 399 -28.98 9.86 14.41
CA CYS A 399 -27.66 9.26 14.32
C CYS A 399 -27.21 9.30 12.86
N ASN A 400 -25.95 9.66 12.61
CA ASN A 400 -25.35 9.53 11.30
C ASN A 400 -24.55 8.23 11.24
N TRP A 401 -24.76 7.44 10.20
CA TRP A 401 -24.04 6.21 9.88
C TRP A 401 -23.17 6.46 8.66
N GLY A 402 -21.88 6.14 8.75
CA GLY A 402 -20.89 6.47 7.73
C GLY A 402 -20.53 7.96 7.69
N GLU A 403 -20.75 8.71 8.76
CA GLU A 403 -20.51 10.16 8.75
C GLU A 403 -20.27 10.70 10.17
N ALA A 404 -19.70 11.90 10.30
CA ALA A 404 -19.43 12.49 11.61
C ALA A 404 -20.73 12.70 12.41
N ALA A 405 -20.75 12.35 13.70
CA ALA A 405 -21.95 12.44 14.52
C ALA A 405 -22.47 13.89 14.70
N ALA A 406 -21.60 14.89 14.56
CA ALA A 406 -21.94 16.30 14.68
C ALA A 406 -22.39 16.92 13.35
N ASP A 407 -22.18 16.25 12.23
CA ASP A 407 -22.59 16.76 10.93
C ASP A 407 -24.13 16.81 10.85
N SER A 408 -24.63 17.92 10.32
CA SER A 408 -26.04 18.25 10.16
C SER A 408 -26.51 18.19 8.71
N ASP A 409 -25.66 17.77 7.77
CA ASP A 409 -26.00 17.59 6.36
C ASP A 409 -25.08 16.57 5.68
N ILE A 410 -25.48 15.29 5.70
CA ILE A 410 -24.62 14.20 5.21
C ILE A 410 -24.28 14.37 3.73
N ASP A 411 -23.01 14.23 3.38
CA ASP A 411 -22.51 14.48 2.02
C ASP A 411 -21.63 13.36 1.43
N MET A 412 -21.15 12.43 2.26
CA MET A 412 -20.44 11.22 1.84
C MET A 412 -21.36 10.22 1.13
N ILE A 413 -20.95 9.71 -0.04
CA ILE A 413 -21.72 8.72 -0.80
C ILE A 413 -22.00 7.49 0.08
N ASN A 414 -23.26 7.05 0.03
CA ASN A 414 -23.85 5.95 0.79
C ASN A 414 -23.84 6.10 2.33
N SER A 415 -23.60 7.31 2.85
CA SER A 415 -23.89 7.64 4.24
C SER A 415 -25.41 7.77 4.47
N ALA A 416 -25.82 7.58 5.73
CA ALA A 416 -27.23 7.67 6.12
C ALA A 416 -27.41 8.42 7.44
N ARG A 417 -28.41 9.30 7.50
CA ARG A 417 -28.91 9.88 8.74
C ARG A 417 -30.21 9.19 9.11
N VAL A 418 -30.24 8.62 10.30
CA VAL A 418 -31.38 7.87 10.82
C VAL A 418 -31.95 8.61 12.02
N THR A 419 -33.20 9.06 11.91
CA THR A 419 -33.96 9.70 12.99
C THR A 419 -35.02 8.74 13.48
N PHE A 420 -35.05 8.44 14.78
CA PHE A 420 -36.06 7.54 15.34
C PHE A 420 -36.37 7.88 16.79
N ASN A 421 -37.54 7.42 17.23
CA ASN A 421 -37.95 7.53 18.63
C ASN A 421 -37.85 6.15 19.28
N SER A 422 -36.96 6.01 20.26
CA SER A 422 -36.77 4.79 21.04
C SER A 422 -37.37 4.94 22.43
N SER A 423 -38.00 3.88 22.94
CA SER A 423 -38.50 3.87 24.33
C SER A 423 -37.37 3.62 25.35
N THR A 424 -36.25 3.05 24.90
CA THR A 424 -35.07 2.70 25.71
C THR A 424 -33.79 3.10 24.98
N ALA A 425 -32.69 3.25 25.73
CA ALA A 425 -31.37 3.34 25.13
C ALA A 425 -31.02 2.02 24.40
N GLY A 426 -30.15 2.11 23.41
CA GLY A 426 -29.74 0.96 22.59
C GLY A 426 -28.50 1.27 21.76
N THR A 427 -28.31 0.47 20.72
CA THR A 427 -27.16 0.53 19.83
C THR A 427 -27.66 0.34 18.40
N LEU A 428 -27.39 1.32 17.54
CA LEU A 428 -27.63 1.23 16.10
C LEU A 428 -26.41 0.55 15.45
N THR A 429 -26.65 -0.52 14.69
CA THR A 429 -25.68 -1.12 13.78
C THR A 429 -26.19 -1.01 12.36
N GLY A 430 -25.27 -1.00 11.40
CA GLY A 430 -25.61 -0.86 9.99
C GLY A 430 -24.52 -1.46 9.12
N ASN A 431 -24.96 -2.06 8.01
CA ASN A 431 -24.09 -2.59 6.96
C ASN A 431 -24.52 -2.03 5.61
N LEU A 432 -23.57 -1.75 4.72
CA LEU A 432 -23.82 -1.50 3.30
C LEU A 432 -23.57 -2.80 2.53
N LEU A 433 -24.51 -3.18 1.68
CA LEU A 433 -24.56 -4.46 0.96
C LEU A 433 -24.42 -4.21 -0.53
N CYS A 434 -23.53 -4.96 -1.18
CA CYS A 434 -23.51 -5.08 -2.63
C CYS A 434 -24.78 -5.78 -3.14
N GLU A 435 -25.24 -5.40 -4.33
CA GLU A 435 -26.25 -6.16 -5.06
C GLU A 435 -25.78 -7.60 -5.33
N GLY A 436 -26.72 -8.56 -5.38
CA GLY A 436 -26.44 -9.96 -5.67
C GLY A 436 -25.95 -10.81 -4.49
N ARG A 437 -25.83 -10.24 -3.28
CA ARG A 437 -25.60 -11.02 -2.06
C ARG A 437 -26.84 -11.80 -1.64
N SER A 438 -26.65 -12.99 -1.08
CA SER A 438 -27.72 -13.86 -0.57
C SER A 438 -28.42 -13.33 0.68
N ASP A 439 -27.78 -12.43 1.43
CA ASP A 439 -28.37 -11.72 2.56
C ASP A 439 -29.17 -10.47 2.15
N LEU A 440 -29.15 -10.10 0.87
CA LEU A 440 -30.04 -9.10 0.28
C LEU A 440 -31.24 -9.80 -0.38
N PRO A 441 -32.48 -9.53 0.03
CA PRO A 441 -33.65 -10.11 -0.62
C PRO A 441 -33.69 -9.78 -2.12
N VAL A 442 -34.12 -10.74 -2.93
CA VAL A 442 -34.31 -10.54 -4.37
C VAL A 442 -35.18 -9.31 -4.59
N ASN A 443 -34.79 -8.46 -5.53
CA ASN A 443 -35.44 -7.19 -5.80
C ASN A 443 -35.54 -6.95 -7.32
N PRO A 444 -36.59 -6.28 -7.80
CA PRO A 444 -36.77 -5.96 -9.22
C PRO A 444 -36.24 -4.58 -9.59
N TYR A 445 -35.35 -4.01 -8.77
CA TYR A 445 -34.89 -2.63 -8.90
C TYR A 445 -33.47 -2.60 -9.42
N ARG A 446 -33.12 -1.49 -10.05
CA ARG A 446 -31.73 -1.15 -10.27
C ARG A 446 -31.22 -0.47 -9.01
N VAL A 447 -30.27 -1.11 -8.33
CA VAL A 447 -29.83 -0.73 -7.00
C VAL A 447 -28.71 0.31 -7.07
N MET A 448 -28.87 1.42 -6.34
CA MET A 448 -27.80 2.41 -6.12
C MET A 448 -27.05 2.14 -4.80
N GLY A 449 -27.73 1.50 -3.84
CA GLY A 449 -27.18 1.08 -2.57
C GLY A 449 -28.21 0.34 -1.74
N ALA A 450 -27.75 -0.56 -0.86
CA ALA A 450 -28.62 -1.29 0.05
C ALA A 450 -28.02 -1.33 1.46
N TRP A 451 -28.82 -1.00 2.46
CA TRP A 451 -28.41 -0.93 3.86
C TRP A 451 -29.20 -1.91 4.70
N ASN A 452 -28.56 -2.53 5.68
CA ASN A 452 -29.23 -3.33 6.70
C ASN A 452 -28.98 -2.72 8.08
N PHE A 453 -29.97 -2.00 8.60
CA PHE A 453 -29.90 -1.36 9.91
C PHE A 453 -30.60 -2.19 10.98
N GLN A 454 -29.97 -2.29 12.14
CA GLN A 454 -30.54 -2.94 13.31
C GLN A 454 -30.37 -2.05 14.54
N ASN A 455 -31.29 -2.16 15.50
CA ASN A 455 -31.13 -1.50 16.79
C ASN A 455 -31.58 -2.44 17.90
N THR A 456 -30.84 -2.44 19.00
CA THR A 456 -31.21 -3.20 20.21
C THR A 456 -32.41 -2.58 20.95
N ALA A 457 -32.73 -1.31 20.69
CA ALA A 457 -33.93 -0.65 21.21
C ALA A 457 -35.15 -0.84 20.29
N SER A 458 -36.34 -0.96 20.89
CA SER A 458 -37.60 -0.91 20.13
C SER A 458 -37.81 0.46 19.51
N VAL A 459 -38.00 0.48 18.19
CA VAL A 459 -38.34 1.68 17.40
C VAL A 459 -39.73 1.53 16.80
N SER A 460 -40.51 2.62 16.75
CA SER A 460 -41.86 2.63 16.19
C SER A 460 -42.02 3.49 14.94
N ASN A 461 -41.06 4.39 14.70
CA ASN A 461 -40.98 5.24 13.52
C ASN A 461 -39.52 5.57 13.25
N VAL A 462 -39.12 5.45 11.99
CA VAL A 462 -37.77 5.70 11.49
C VAL A 462 -37.87 6.65 10.31
N GLY A 463 -37.36 7.86 10.47
CA GLY A 463 -36.99 8.72 9.36
C GLY A 463 -35.58 8.35 8.90
N ILE A 464 -35.37 8.32 7.59
CA ILE A 464 -34.06 8.06 7.00
C ILE A 464 -33.78 9.09 5.93
N VAL A 465 -32.55 9.60 5.88
CA VAL A 465 -31.99 10.39 4.79
C VAL A 465 -30.72 9.68 4.34
N ILE A 466 -30.57 9.49 3.03
CA ILE A 466 -29.43 8.79 2.44
C ILE A 466 -28.82 9.70 1.39
N ARG A 467 -27.50 9.86 1.42
CA ARG A 467 -26.74 10.40 0.29
C ARG A 467 -26.51 9.26 -0.70
N TYR A 468 -27.28 9.21 -1.79
CA TYR A 468 -27.20 8.11 -2.76
C TYR A 468 -25.98 8.27 -3.67
N ASP A 469 -25.53 7.22 -4.32
CA ASP A 469 -24.46 7.29 -5.33
C ASP A 469 -25.00 7.89 -6.65
N ASP A 470 -24.73 9.18 -6.87
CA ASP A 470 -25.20 9.90 -8.05
C ASP A 470 -24.36 9.60 -9.30
N MET A 471 -23.11 9.19 -9.14
CA MET A 471 -22.25 8.74 -10.24
C MET A 471 -22.74 7.40 -10.78
N LEU A 472 -23.03 6.44 -9.90
CA LEU A 472 -23.62 5.15 -10.30
C LEU A 472 -25.01 5.35 -10.92
N SER A 473 -25.81 6.27 -10.37
CA SER A 473 -27.09 6.65 -10.97
C SER A 473 -26.91 7.15 -12.42
N ALA A 474 -25.92 8.02 -12.66
CA ALA A 474 -25.61 8.54 -13.98
C ALA A 474 -25.03 7.45 -14.92
N GLN A 475 -24.12 6.61 -14.42
CA GLN A 475 -23.52 5.49 -15.16
C GLN A 475 -24.59 4.53 -15.66
N LEU A 476 -25.56 4.20 -14.82
CA LEU A 476 -26.66 3.31 -15.20
C LEU A 476 -27.74 4.04 -16.02
N GLY A 477 -27.66 5.36 -16.22
CA GLY A 477 -28.67 6.13 -16.92
C GLY A 477 -30.01 6.23 -16.17
N THR A 478 -29.96 6.17 -14.84
CA THR A 478 -31.14 6.32 -13.98
C THR A 478 -31.48 7.80 -13.81
N ILE A 479 -32.74 8.16 -14.07
CA ILE A 479 -33.21 9.52 -13.84
C ILE A 479 -33.32 9.74 -12.32
N GLU A 480 -32.55 10.68 -11.77
CA GLU A 480 -32.49 10.88 -10.31
C GLU A 480 -33.87 11.12 -9.69
N THR A 481 -34.76 11.87 -10.35
CA THR A 481 -36.12 12.13 -9.85
C THR A 481 -37.02 10.89 -9.76
N GLU A 482 -36.61 9.78 -10.35
CA GLU A 482 -37.31 8.49 -10.30
C GLU A 482 -36.80 7.57 -9.18
N LEU A 483 -35.68 7.91 -8.55
CA LEU A 483 -35.13 7.14 -7.43
C LEU A 483 -36.13 7.10 -6.26
N LYS A 484 -36.18 5.93 -5.61
CA LYS A 484 -36.99 5.64 -4.43
C LYS A 484 -36.17 4.96 -3.36
N ILE A 485 -36.58 5.13 -2.11
CA ILE A 485 -36.17 4.28 -0.99
C ILE A 485 -37.24 3.21 -0.81
N TYR A 486 -36.82 1.96 -0.85
CA TYR A 486 -37.64 0.81 -0.52
C TYR A 486 -37.20 0.22 0.81
N GLN A 487 -38.15 -0.24 1.61
CA GLN A 487 -37.90 -1.07 2.79
C GLN A 487 -38.40 -2.49 2.53
N TYR A 488 -37.58 -3.50 2.82
CA TYR A 488 -38.05 -4.88 2.80
C TYR A 488 -38.88 -5.20 4.04
N GLN A 489 -40.15 -5.55 3.86
CA GLN A 489 -41.10 -5.89 4.92
C GLN A 489 -41.65 -7.29 4.70
N THR A 490 -41.43 -8.18 5.67
CA THR A 490 -41.88 -9.59 5.70
C THR A 490 -41.43 -10.43 4.50
N ASP A 491 -41.91 -10.11 3.30
CA ASP A 491 -41.71 -10.83 2.05
C ASP A 491 -41.74 -9.93 0.78
N HIS A 492 -41.83 -8.61 0.92
CA HIS A 492 -41.88 -7.70 -0.23
C HIS A 492 -41.24 -6.34 0.06
N TRP A 493 -40.91 -5.63 -1.00
CA TRP A 493 -40.36 -4.27 -0.95
C TRP A 493 -41.48 -3.22 -0.96
N VAL A 494 -41.40 -2.26 -0.05
CA VAL A 494 -42.38 -1.17 0.11
C VAL A 494 -41.68 0.17 -0.13
N ASP A 495 -42.21 1.00 -1.02
CA ASP A 495 -41.74 2.38 -1.21
C ASP A 495 -42.04 3.21 0.04
N VAL A 496 -40.98 3.73 0.66
CA VAL A 496 -41.03 4.57 1.86
C VAL A 496 -40.54 5.99 1.59
N THR A 497 -40.36 6.36 0.32
CA THR A 497 -39.83 7.67 -0.11
C THR A 497 -40.78 8.80 0.29
N SER A 498 -40.23 9.86 0.88
CA SER A 498 -40.95 11.10 1.20
C SER A 498 -40.49 12.27 0.33
N SER A 499 -39.20 12.39 0.04
CA SER A 499 -38.64 13.44 -0.80
C SER A 499 -37.30 13.06 -1.42
N ILE A 500 -36.93 13.73 -2.50
CA ILE A 500 -35.59 13.67 -3.10
C ILE A 500 -35.08 15.08 -3.32
N ASP A 501 -33.81 15.30 -2.99
CA ASP A 501 -33.06 16.52 -3.26
C ASP A 501 -31.92 16.17 -4.23
N THR A 502 -32.12 16.48 -5.51
CA THR A 502 -31.12 16.22 -6.57
C THR A 502 -29.99 17.25 -6.60
N THR A 503 -30.08 18.31 -5.79
CA THR A 503 -28.99 19.28 -5.61
C THR A 503 -28.02 18.78 -4.55
N LYS A 504 -28.53 18.26 -3.43
CA LYS A 504 -27.71 17.64 -2.38
C LYS A 504 -27.41 16.17 -2.59
N LYS A 505 -28.05 15.57 -3.61
CA LYS A 505 -28.01 14.14 -3.88
C LYS A 505 -28.48 13.28 -2.70
N GLN A 506 -29.47 13.79 -1.99
CA GLN A 506 -30.06 13.13 -0.83
C GLN A 506 -31.47 12.63 -1.16
N ILE A 507 -31.83 11.47 -0.63
CA ILE A 507 -33.19 10.93 -0.69
C ILE A 507 -33.67 10.62 0.74
N SER A 508 -34.93 10.94 1.03
CA SER A 508 -35.51 10.81 2.37
C SER A 508 -36.73 9.91 2.35
N GLY A 509 -36.96 9.21 3.46
CA GLY A 509 -38.09 8.31 3.63
C GLY A 509 -38.52 8.13 5.08
N THR A 510 -39.64 7.42 5.29
CA THR A 510 -40.15 7.08 6.63
C THR A 510 -40.71 5.67 6.69
N ALA A 511 -40.27 4.90 7.68
CA ALA A 511 -40.62 3.50 7.88
C ALA A 511 -41.09 3.22 9.32
N GLY A 512 -41.87 2.15 9.51
CA GLY A 512 -42.35 1.73 10.84
C GLY A 512 -41.31 1.00 11.70
N SER A 513 -40.20 0.56 11.10
CA SER A 513 -39.13 -0.19 11.77
C SER A 513 -37.78 0.03 11.07
N LEU A 514 -36.69 -0.40 11.71
CA LEU A 514 -35.42 -0.64 11.01
C LEU A 514 -35.47 -1.97 10.25
N GLY A 515 -34.45 -2.24 9.45
CA GLY A 515 -34.35 -3.43 8.62
C GLY A 515 -33.50 -3.16 7.37
N ILE A 516 -33.85 -3.83 6.28
CA ILE A 516 -33.18 -3.65 4.99
C ILE A 516 -33.85 -2.51 4.22
N PHE A 517 -33.05 -1.53 3.82
CA PHE A 517 -33.42 -0.43 2.96
C PHE A 517 -32.63 -0.52 1.65
N LEU A 518 -33.23 -0.06 0.56
CA LEU A 518 -32.63 -0.06 -0.76
C LEU A 518 -32.96 1.27 -1.44
N VAL A 519 -31.96 1.94 -2.00
CA VAL A 519 -32.19 3.04 -2.94
C VAL A 519 -32.08 2.47 -4.34
N GLY A 520 -33.09 2.73 -5.16
CA GLY A 520 -33.09 2.24 -6.53
C GLY A 520 -34.23 2.80 -7.36
N ALA A 521 -34.24 2.42 -8.63
CA ALA A 521 -35.33 2.73 -9.56
C ALA A 521 -35.98 1.44 -10.05
N VAL A 522 -37.28 1.52 -10.35
CA VAL A 522 -38.00 0.43 -11.01
C VAL A 522 -37.34 0.17 -12.36
N ILE A 523 -36.94 -1.07 -12.59
CA ILE A 523 -36.52 -1.51 -13.91
C ILE A 523 -37.78 -1.57 -14.76
N THR A 524 -38.00 -0.56 -15.60
CA THR A 524 -38.97 -0.68 -16.68
C THR A 524 -38.49 -1.79 -17.59
N THR A 525 -39.36 -2.75 -17.91
CA THR A 525 -39.05 -3.81 -18.87
C THR A 525 -38.44 -3.17 -20.11
N PRO A 526 -37.19 -3.50 -20.45
CA PRO A 526 -36.53 -2.89 -21.60
C PRO A 526 -37.36 -3.18 -22.84
N ALA A 527 -37.57 -2.17 -23.69
CA ALA A 527 -38.39 -2.33 -24.90
C ALA A 527 -37.64 -3.05 -26.04
N ASN A 528 -36.33 -3.19 -25.91
CA ASN A 528 -35.43 -3.76 -26.91
C ASN A 528 -34.08 -4.08 -26.26
N CYS A 529 -33.25 -4.81 -26.99
CA CYS A 529 -31.94 -5.22 -26.51
C CYS A 529 -31.01 -4.05 -26.13
N THR A 530 -31.02 -2.97 -26.91
CA THR A 530 -30.23 -1.78 -26.59
C THR A 530 -30.60 -1.21 -25.22
N GLU A 531 -31.88 -1.30 -24.83
CA GLU A 531 -32.30 -0.91 -23.49
C GLU A 531 -31.80 -1.89 -22.43
N VAL A 532 -31.79 -3.21 -22.67
CA VAL A 532 -31.24 -4.23 -21.75
C VAL A 532 -29.79 -3.91 -21.36
N HIS A 533 -28.96 -3.57 -22.35
CA HIS A 533 -27.57 -3.17 -22.12
C HIS A 533 -27.43 -1.84 -21.41
N LYS A 534 -28.21 -0.83 -21.84
CA LYS A 534 -28.25 0.47 -21.15
C LYS A 534 -28.65 0.36 -19.68
N ILE A 535 -29.46 -0.64 -19.34
CA ILE A 535 -29.92 -0.85 -17.98
C ILE A 535 -29.00 -1.72 -17.12
N GLY A 536 -27.86 -2.16 -17.66
CA GLY A 536 -26.90 -3.03 -16.98
C GLY A 536 -27.41 -4.47 -16.80
N GLN A 537 -28.42 -4.88 -17.57
CA GLN A 537 -28.92 -6.26 -17.58
C GLN A 537 -28.36 -7.09 -18.75
N GLY A 538 -27.47 -6.51 -19.55
CA GLY A 538 -26.66 -7.23 -20.53
C GLY A 538 -25.83 -8.31 -19.85
N TYR A 539 -25.72 -9.49 -20.46
CA TYR A 539 -24.73 -10.46 -20.02
C TYR A 539 -23.34 -9.91 -20.34
N PRO A 540 -22.36 -9.94 -19.42
CA PRO A 540 -21.00 -9.53 -19.73
C PRO A 540 -20.46 -10.18 -21.01
N GLY A 541 -20.79 -11.45 -21.24
CA GLY A 541 -20.41 -12.17 -22.46
C GLY A 541 -21.06 -11.69 -23.77
N ASP A 542 -22.05 -10.80 -23.76
CA ASP A 542 -22.72 -10.26 -24.95
C ASP A 542 -21.98 -9.01 -25.45
N LEU A 543 -20.87 -9.26 -26.15
CA LEU A 543 -19.92 -8.25 -26.58
C LEU A 543 -20.42 -7.39 -27.75
N ASN A 544 -21.42 -7.86 -28.50
CA ASN A 544 -21.96 -7.16 -29.67
C ASN A 544 -23.31 -6.45 -29.39
N ASP A 545 -23.77 -6.46 -28.15
CA ASP A 545 -25.03 -5.91 -27.66
C ASP A 545 -26.28 -6.43 -28.39
N ASP A 546 -26.32 -7.72 -28.78
CA ASP A 546 -27.44 -8.33 -29.52
C ASP A 546 -28.42 -9.16 -28.65
N CYS A 547 -28.16 -9.25 -27.34
CA CYS A 547 -28.92 -9.94 -26.31
C CYS A 547 -28.80 -11.47 -26.35
N GLU A 548 -27.83 -11.99 -27.09
CA GLU A 548 -27.56 -13.42 -27.18
C GLU A 548 -26.05 -13.67 -27.11
N VAL A 549 -25.56 -14.25 -26.01
CA VAL A 549 -24.15 -14.64 -25.95
C VAL A 549 -23.91 -15.87 -26.84
N ASN A 550 -23.27 -15.66 -27.97
CA ASN A 550 -23.14 -16.64 -29.03
C ASN A 550 -21.78 -16.58 -29.74
N HIS A 551 -21.67 -17.28 -30.87
CA HIS A 551 -20.44 -17.34 -31.65
C HIS A 551 -19.92 -15.97 -32.14
N ALA A 552 -20.78 -14.96 -32.26
CA ALA A 552 -20.38 -13.60 -32.60
C ALA A 552 -19.53 -13.00 -31.47
N ASP A 553 -19.97 -13.15 -30.22
CA ASP A 553 -19.24 -12.66 -29.05
C ASP A 553 -17.96 -13.43 -28.83
N LEU A 554 -17.99 -14.76 -28.97
CA LEU A 554 -16.77 -15.56 -28.91
C LEU A 554 -15.75 -15.13 -29.97
N SER A 555 -16.19 -14.70 -31.16
CA SER A 555 -15.30 -14.16 -32.18
C SER A 555 -14.64 -12.86 -31.71
N MET A 556 -15.41 -11.93 -31.13
CA MET A 556 -14.90 -10.67 -30.59
C MET A 556 -13.92 -10.90 -29.42
N PHE A 557 -14.27 -11.82 -28.53
CA PHE A 557 -13.42 -12.25 -27.42
C PHE A 557 -12.08 -12.81 -27.92
N VAL A 558 -12.11 -13.71 -28.90
CA VAL A 558 -10.89 -14.31 -29.48
C VAL A 558 -10.02 -13.27 -30.17
N ASP A 559 -10.61 -12.25 -30.80
CA ASP A 559 -9.86 -11.15 -31.41
C ASP A 559 -9.13 -10.28 -30.36
N GLN A 560 -9.61 -10.27 -29.11
CA GLN A 560 -9.00 -9.56 -27.98
C GLN A 560 -8.13 -10.46 -27.08
N TRP A 561 -8.01 -11.75 -27.38
CA TRP A 561 -7.31 -12.72 -26.53
C TRP A 561 -5.85 -12.36 -26.26
N LEU A 562 -5.48 -12.31 -24.97
CA LEU A 562 -4.16 -11.90 -24.45
C LEU A 562 -3.76 -10.46 -24.79
N MET A 563 -4.69 -9.64 -25.27
CA MET A 563 -4.45 -8.20 -25.35
C MET A 563 -4.55 -7.59 -23.95
N SER A 564 -3.80 -6.51 -23.73
CA SER A 564 -3.82 -5.74 -22.50
C SER A 564 -4.38 -4.33 -22.71
N GLY A 565 -4.87 -3.74 -21.63
CA GLY A 565 -5.53 -2.43 -21.60
C GLY A 565 -7.02 -2.54 -21.31
N THR A 566 -7.74 -1.42 -21.48
CA THR A 566 -9.20 -1.38 -21.31
C THR A 566 -9.87 -1.96 -22.54
N LEU A 567 -10.36 -3.18 -22.42
CA LEU A 567 -10.96 -3.96 -23.51
C LEU A 567 -12.33 -4.47 -23.08
N ASP A 568 -13.28 -4.53 -24.01
CA ASP A 568 -14.65 -4.98 -23.72
C ASP A 568 -14.68 -6.43 -23.23
N SER A 569 -13.70 -7.25 -23.64
CA SER A 569 -13.57 -8.65 -23.23
C SER A 569 -12.83 -8.88 -21.90
N ASP A 570 -12.32 -7.82 -21.24
CA ASP A 570 -11.65 -7.92 -19.92
C ASP A 570 -12.70 -7.79 -18.80
N PHE A 571 -13.57 -8.79 -18.72
CA PHE A 571 -14.73 -8.82 -17.81
C PHE A 571 -14.33 -8.79 -16.33
N ASN A 572 -13.12 -9.26 -15.99
CA ASN A 572 -12.62 -9.25 -14.61
C ASN A 572 -11.75 -8.03 -14.28
N HIS A 573 -11.54 -7.12 -15.24
CA HIS A 573 -10.76 -5.90 -15.10
C HIS A 573 -9.30 -6.11 -14.67
N SER A 574 -8.69 -7.22 -15.09
CA SER A 574 -7.27 -7.51 -14.83
C SER A 574 -6.32 -6.76 -15.76
N SER A 575 -6.85 -5.93 -16.66
CA SER A 575 -6.14 -5.26 -17.75
C SER A 575 -5.56 -6.21 -18.78
N THR A 576 -5.95 -7.49 -18.78
CA THR A 576 -5.53 -8.51 -19.75
C THR A 576 -6.68 -9.48 -20.00
N VAL A 577 -7.05 -9.70 -21.26
CA VAL A 577 -8.09 -10.69 -21.62
C VAL A 577 -7.48 -12.09 -21.57
N ASP A 578 -7.87 -12.91 -20.59
CA ASP A 578 -7.31 -14.24 -20.39
C ASP A 578 -8.35 -15.33 -20.09
N ALA A 579 -7.88 -16.50 -19.62
CA ALA A 579 -8.75 -17.64 -19.35
C ALA A 579 -9.80 -17.39 -18.27
N LYS A 580 -9.59 -16.41 -17.38
CA LYS A 580 -10.57 -15.99 -16.39
C LYS A 580 -11.73 -15.26 -17.07
N ASP A 581 -11.45 -14.38 -18.03
CA ASP A 581 -12.51 -13.72 -18.80
C ASP A 581 -13.27 -14.72 -19.67
N PHE A 582 -12.56 -15.69 -20.25
CA PHE A 582 -13.21 -16.76 -20.99
C PHE A 582 -14.17 -17.58 -20.12
N SER A 583 -13.86 -17.74 -18.82
CA SER A 583 -14.77 -18.44 -17.91
C SER A 583 -16.10 -17.69 -17.72
N ILE A 584 -16.06 -16.35 -17.70
CA ILE A 584 -17.26 -15.50 -17.62
C ILE A 584 -18.06 -15.60 -18.92
N LEU A 585 -17.41 -15.46 -20.08
CA LEU A 585 -18.06 -15.69 -21.38
C LEU A 585 -18.73 -17.07 -21.45
N ALA A 586 -18.06 -18.10 -20.93
CA ALA A 586 -18.56 -19.47 -20.95
C ALA A 586 -19.73 -19.68 -19.99
N GLU A 587 -19.78 -18.98 -18.86
CA GLU A 587 -20.93 -18.97 -17.94
C GLU A 587 -22.16 -18.36 -18.59
N ASP A 588 -21.95 -17.32 -19.41
CA ASP A 588 -23.02 -16.65 -20.15
C ASP A 588 -23.36 -17.33 -21.49
N TRP A 589 -22.65 -18.39 -21.90
CA TRP A 589 -22.82 -18.99 -23.21
C TRP A 589 -24.25 -19.46 -23.50
N LEU A 590 -24.81 -18.99 -24.62
CA LEU A 590 -26.20 -19.21 -25.08
C LEU A 590 -27.27 -18.64 -24.14
N GLN A 591 -26.91 -17.74 -23.23
CA GLN A 591 -27.89 -16.95 -22.51
C GLN A 591 -28.53 -15.93 -23.45
N ASN A 592 -29.82 -15.65 -23.23
CA ASN A 592 -30.60 -14.71 -24.03
C ASN A 592 -31.48 -13.86 -23.11
N ASN A 593 -31.29 -12.54 -23.15
CA ASN A 593 -32.04 -11.55 -22.37
C ASN A 593 -32.85 -10.59 -23.26
N ASN A 594 -33.16 -10.99 -24.49
CA ASN A 594 -34.01 -10.23 -25.40
C ASN A 594 -35.44 -10.11 -24.81
N PRO A 595 -35.96 -8.88 -24.60
CA PRO A 595 -37.17 -8.64 -23.81
C PRO A 595 -38.50 -9.14 -24.38
#